data_AF-A0A6V8KFL8-F1
#
_entry.id   AF-A0A6V8KFL8-F1
#
_cell.length_a   1.000
_cell.length_b   1.000
_cell.length_c   1.000
_cell.angle_alpha   90.00
_cell.angle_beta   90.00
_cell.angle_gamma   90.00
#
_symmetry.space_group_name_H-M   'P 1'
#
loop_
_entity.id
_entity.type
_entity.pdbx_description
1 polymer ?
#
loop_
_entity_poly.entity_id
_entity_poly.type
_entity_poly.pdbx_seq_one_letter_code
_entity_poly.pdbx_strand_id
1 'polypeptide(L)' 'MVWCPPGVKHWHGAGPDGPMTHLALTNVRDGQVVEWLEHVTDEEYDAL' A
#
# COMPACT_ATOMS: atom_id res chain seq x y z
N MET A 1 -7.79 -5.90 9.94
CA MET A 1 -8.15 -4.52 9.55
C MET A 1 -6.87 -3.71 9.62
N VAL A 2 -6.48 -3.05 8.54
CA VAL A 2 -5.28 -2.21 8.49
C VAL A 2 -5.73 -0.77 8.35
N TRP A 3 -5.25 0.12 9.23
CA TRP A 3 -5.49 1.55 9.14
C TRP A 3 -4.24 2.20 8.57
N CYS A 4 -4.40 2.94 7.47
CA CYS A 4 -3.34 3.72 6.83
C CYS A 4 -3.52 5.20 7.20
N PRO A 5 -2.73 5.76 8.14
CA PRO A 5 -2.91 7.14 8.56
C PRO A 5 -2.67 8.12 7.39
N PRO A 6 -3.34 9.28 7.36
CA PRO A 6 -3.17 10.26 6.30
C PRO A 6 -1.71 10.71 6.15
N GLY A 7 -1.21 10.74 4.92
CA GLY A 7 0.14 11.20 4.59
C GLY A 7 1.28 10.24 4.97
N VAL A 8 0.98 9.06 5.51
CA VAL A 8 2.01 8.04 5.79
C VAL A 8 2.30 7.27 4.50
N LYS A 9 3.55 7.30 4.04
CA LYS A 9 4.02 6.43 2.96
C LYS A 9 3.90 4.97 3.41
N HIS A 10 3.23 4.16 2.62
CA HIS A 10 3.03 2.74 2.91
C HIS A 10 2.86 1.96 1.60
N TRP A 11 3.02 0.65 1.70
CA TRP A 11 2.69 -0.32 0.66
C TRP A 11 2.03 -1.53 1.31
N HIS A 12 1.30 -2.31 0.52
CA HIS A 12 0.71 -3.57 0.94
C HIS A 12 0.56 -4.46 -0.29
N GLY A 13 0.84 -5.75 -0.13
CA GLY A 13 0.87 -6.71 -1.23
C GLY A 13 0.66 -8.14 -0.75
N ALA A 14 0.70 -9.07 -1.69
CA ALA A 14 0.72 -10.50 -1.40
C ALA A 14 2.06 -10.91 -0.76
N GLY A 15 2.05 -12.04 -0.04
CA GLY A 15 3.29 -12.70 0.37
C GLY A 15 3.86 -13.57 -0.76
N PRO A 16 5.07 -14.11 -0.62
CA PRO A 16 5.75 -14.87 -1.69
C PRO A 16 5.02 -16.18 -2.05
N ASP A 17 4.30 -16.77 -1.09
CA ASP A 17 3.74 -18.12 -1.22
C ASP A 17 2.28 -18.16 -1.71
N GLY A 18 1.66 -17.02 -2.03
CA GLY A 18 0.28 -17.02 -2.53
C GLY A 18 -0.39 -15.66 -2.67
N PRO A 19 -1.56 -15.62 -3.34
CA PRO A 19 -2.27 -14.38 -3.62
C PRO A 19 -2.90 -13.77 -2.37
N MET A 20 -3.15 -12.47 -2.42
CA MET A 20 -3.86 -11.72 -1.39
C MET A 20 -5.05 -10.98 -2.00
N THR A 21 -6.17 -10.96 -1.27
CA THR A 21 -7.37 -10.18 -1.63
C THR A 21 -7.74 -9.32 -0.44
N HIS A 22 -7.97 -8.03 -0.67
CA HIS A 22 -8.49 -7.12 0.34
C HIS A 22 -9.42 -6.08 -0.28
N LEU A 23 -10.23 -5.46 0.57
CA LEU A 23 -11.03 -4.29 0.24
C LEU A 23 -10.27 -3.04 0.69
N ALA A 24 -10.05 -2.10 -0.23
CA ALA A 24 -9.49 -0.78 0.08
C ALA A 24 -10.62 0.25 0.16
N LEU A 25 -10.67 1.01 1.25
CA LEU A 25 -11.62 2.11 1.47
C LEU A 25 -10.83 3.39 1.69
N THR A 26 -10.98 4.35 0.77
CA THR A 26 -10.19 5.59 0.77
C THR A 26 -11.11 6.79 0.56
N ASN A 27 -10.84 7.87 1.30
CA ASN A 27 -11.54 9.15 1.13
C ASN A 27 -10.92 9.97 -0.02
N VAL A 28 -11.73 10.82 -0.65
CA VAL A 28 -11.26 11.79 -1.66
C VAL A 28 -10.85 13.08 -0.96
N ARG A 29 -9.68 13.61 -1.30
CA ARG A 29 -9.19 14.93 -0.87
C ARG A 29 -8.65 15.67 -2.09
N ASP A 30 -9.12 16.89 -2.32
CA ASP A 30 -8.65 17.74 -3.42
C ASP A 30 -8.72 17.07 -4.81
N GLY A 31 -9.72 16.20 -5.01
CA GLY A 31 -9.89 15.43 -6.25
C GLY A 31 -8.97 14.21 -6.39
N GLN A 32 -8.13 13.92 -5.40
CA GLN A 32 -7.18 12.81 -5.38
C GLN A 32 -7.48 11.84 -4.22
N VAL A 33 -7.15 10.56 -4.42
CA VAL A 33 -7.26 9.51 -3.38
C VAL A 33 -5.91 8.92 -2.97
N VAL A 34 -4.88 9.12 -3.78
CA VAL A 34 -3.53 8.56 -3.58
C VAL A 34 -2.50 9.45 -4.26
N GLU A 35 -1.33 9.60 -3.65
CA GLU A 35 -0.12 10.11 -4.29
C GLU A 35 0.81 8.92 -4.52
N TRP A 36 1.10 8.59 -5.78
CA TRP A 36 2.01 7.50 -6.11
C TRP A 36 3.46 7.96 -6.06
N LEU A 37 4.31 7.13 -5.49
CA LEU A 37 5.75 7.37 -5.37
C LEU A 37 6.53 6.29 -6.14
N GLU A 38 7.74 5.97 -5.70
CA GLU A 38 8.56 4.91 -6.28
C GLU A 38 7.97 3.51 -6.07
N HIS A 39 8.38 2.56 -6.93
CA HIS A 39 8.11 1.16 -6.71
C HIS A 39 8.89 0.64 -5.50
N VAL A 40 8.27 -0.28 -4.76
CA VAL A 40 8.96 -1.09 -3.76
C VAL A 40 9.97 -1.97 -4.50
N THR A 41 11.23 -1.90 -4.10
CA THR A 41 12.31 -2.73 -4.65
C THR A 41 12.24 -4.16 -4.13
N ASP A 42 12.88 -5.10 -4.83
CA ASP A 42 12.99 -6.48 -4.34
C ASP A 42 13.71 -6.54 -2.98
N GLU A 43 14.73 -5.71 -2.76
CA GLU A 43 15.42 -5.60 -1.46
C GLU A 43 14.49 -5.12 -0.34
N GLU A 44 13.65 -4.12 -0.58
CA GLU A 44 12.66 -3.65 0.40
C GLU A 44 11.55 -4.67 0.67
N TYR A 45 11.18 -5.46 -0.35
CA TYR A 45 10.20 -6.53 -0.23
C TYR A 45 10.76 -7.72 0.58
N ASP A 46 12.01 -8.10 0.31
CA ASP A 46 12.68 -9.24 0.95
C ASP A 46 13.22 -8.94 2.36
N ALA A 47 13.34 -7.66 2.74
CA ALA A 47 13.83 -7.24 4.05
C ALA A 47 12.80 -7.38 5.21
N LEU A 48 11.63 -7.96 4.94
CA LEU A 48 10.55 -8.16 5.91
C LEU A 48 10.68 -9.43 6.76
#